data_AF-A0A255HKS7-F1
#
_entry.id   AF-A0A255HKS7-F1
#
_cell.length_a   1.000
_cell.length_b   1.000
_cell.length_c   1.000
_cell.angle_alpha   90.00
_cell.angle_beta   90.00
_cell.angle_gamma   90.00
#
_symmetry.space_group_name_H-M   'P 1'
#
loop_
_entity.id
_entity.type
_entity.pdbx_description
1 polymer ?
#
loop_
_entity_poly.entity_id
_entity_poly.type
_entity_poly.pdbx_seq_one_letter_code
_entity_poly.pdbx_strand_id
1 'polypeptide(L)'
;MIAFAEGTSTSPATRSNGYDVIVTGVDGRPEVFTDFRAHPFAGGRKSKVINSRGLTSNASGRYQFMLRDYAHYKAQLKLPDFGPASQDAWAIQLIRERRALPLIEAGLFAEAVAAVSNLWASLPGANYAGQPMRPLAKLQAAYLAAGGVLA
;
A
#
# COMPACT_ATOMS: atom_id res chain seq x y z
N MET A 1 -7.16 1.81 -7.17
CA MET A 1 -7.67 0.63 -6.43
C MET A 1 -6.83 0.29 -5.19
N ILE A 2 -5.53 -0.01 -5.26
CA ILE A 2 -4.74 -0.44 -4.08
C ILE A 2 -4.78 0.58 -2.93
N ALA A 3 -4.61 1.87 -3.21
CA ALA A 3 -4.70 2.93 -2.21
C ALA A 3 -6.05 2.98 -1.46
N PHE A 4 -7.15 2.66 -2.16
CA PHE A 4 -8.46 2.53 -1.55
C PHE A 4 -8.55 1.26 -0.69
N ALA A 5 -7.96 0.16 -1.16
CA ALA A 5 -7.95 -1.10 -0.43
C ALA A 5 -7.27 -0.94 0.94
N GLU A 6 -6.08 -0.35 0.92
CA GLU A 6 -5.25 -0.01 2.10
C GLU A 6 -5.82 1.16 2.93
N GLY A 7 -6.91 1.79 2.48
CA GLY A 7 -7.58 2.88 3.20
C GLY A 7 -6.81 4.19 3.23
N THR A 8 -5.73 4.32 2.46
CA THR A 8 -4.85 5.49 2.47
C THR A 8 -5.46 6.64 1.69
N SER A 9 -6.00 6.39 0.49
CA SER A 9 -6.63 7.44 -0.33
C SER A 9 -7.97 7.93 0.22
N THR A 10 -8.54 7.21 1.19
CA THR A 10 -9.78 7.59 1.89
C THR A 10 -9.53 8.06 3.32
N SER A 11 -8.27 8.17 3.74
CA SER A 11 -7.93 8.63 5.08
C SER A 11 -8.41 10.08 5.25
N PRO A 12 -9.12 10.45 6.32
CA PRO A 12 -9.56 11.83 6.54
C PRO A 12 -8.40 12.78 6.84
N ALA A 13 -7.22 12.25 7.18
CA ALA A 13 -6.03 13.04 7.47
C ALA A 13 -5.14 13.29 6.25
N THR A 14 -5.31 12.53 5.14
CA THR A 14 -4.43 12.66 3.99
C THR A 14 -4.56 14.03 3.33
N ARG A 15 -3.42 14.65 3.03
CA ARG A 15 -3.30 15.87 2.22
C ARG A 15 -2.63 15.59 0.88
N SER A 16 -2.30 14.33 0.61
CA SER A 16 -1.58 13.89 -0.58
C SER A 16 -2.14 12.57 -1.11
N ASN A 17 -3.47 12.44 -1.22
CA ASN A 17 -4.15 11.28 -1.83
C ASN A 17 -3.64 9.90 -1.36
N GLY A 18 -3.33 9.79 -0.07
CA GLY A 18 -2.80 8.61 0.60
C GLY A 18 -1.28 8.49 0.67
N TYR A 19 -0.50 9.25 -0.11
CA TYR A 19 0.97 9.15 -0.16
C TYR A 19 1.66 9.53 1.15
N ASP A 20 0.98 10.26 2.02
CA ASP A 20 1.47 10.74 3.30
C ASP A 20 0.99 9.89 4.49
N VAL A 21 0.17 8.85 4.29
CA VAL A 21 -0.50 8.14 5.38
C VAL A 21 0.45 7.19 6.11
N ILE A 22 0.45 7.25 7.44
CA ILE A 22 1.06 6.25 8.33
C ILE A 22 -0.05 5.35 8.85
N VAL A 23 0.23 4.05 8.97
CA VAL A 23 -0.69 3.07 9.57
C VAL A 23 -1.31 3.57 10.87
N THR A 24 -2.63 3.40 11.00
CA THR A 24 -3.35 3.78 12.22
C THR A 24 -3.02 2.78 13.34
N GLY A 25 -2.67 3.30 14.52
CA GLY A 25 -2.38 2.47 15.69
C GLY A 25 -3.64 2.04 16.43
N VAL A 26 -3.45 1.33 17.55
CA VAL A 26 -4.54 0.96 18.48
C VAL A 26 -5.28 2.16 19.07
N ASP A 27 -4.69 3.35 19.02
CA ASP A 27 -5.34 4.61 19.44
C ASP A 27 -6.40 5.11 18.46
N GLY A 28 -6.49 4.50 17.28
CA GLY A 28 -7.46 4.87 16.24
C GLY A 28 -7.17 6.23 15.59
N ARG A 29 -6.04 6.87 15.89
CA ARG A 29 -5.73 8.22 15.41
C ARG A 29 -5.08 8.17 14.03
N PRO A 30 -5.73 8.70 12.98
CA PRO A 30 -5.10 8.83 11.67
C PRO A 30 -3.85 9.70 11.77
N GLU A 31 -2.82 9.34 11.03
CA GLU A 31 -1.55 10.06 11.05
C GLU A 31 -0.99 10.20 9.64
N VAL A 32 -0.36 11.34 9.38
CA VAL A 32 0.37 11.60 8.14
C VAL A 32 1.76 12.15 8.40
N PHE A 33 2.68 11.91 7.48
CA PHE A 33 3.99 12.57 7.45
C PHE A 33 4.04 13.67 6.39
N THR A 34 4.89 14.68 6.60
CA THR A 34 5.03 15.82 5.68
C THR A 34 6.39 15.90 4.99
N ASP A 35 7.37 15.10 5.43
CA ASP A 35 8.70 15.02 4.85
C ASP A 35 8.85 13.75 4.02
N PHE A 36 8.88 13.91 2.70
CA PHE A 36 8.99 12.81 1.75
C PHE A 36 10.43 12.39 1.44
N ARG A 37 11.46 13.01 2.01
CA ARG A 37 12.87 12.69 1.69
C ARG A 37 13.24 11.24 1.98
N ALA A 38 12.56 10.59 2.91
CA ALA A 38 12.72 9.18 3.20
C ALA A 38 11.44 8.57 3.80
N HIS A 39 11.40 7.24 3.91
CA HIS A 39 10.37 6.56 4.69
C HIS A 39 10.31 7.16 6.11
N PRO A 40 9.12 7.49 6.66
CA PRO A 40 8.99 8.28 7.90
C PRO A 40 9.54 7.58 9.16
N PHE A 41 9.88 6.30 9.07
CA PHE A 41 10.52 5.53 10.14
C PHE A 41 12.03 5.28 9.92
N ALA A 42 12.62 5.73 8.81
CA ALA A 42 14.03 5.51 8.50
C ALA A 42 14.98 6.22 9.48
N GLY A 43 14.51 7.28 10.16
CA GLY A 43 15.26 8.00 11.20
C GLY A 43 15.22 7.37 12.60
N GLY A 44 14.87 6.08 12.73
CA GLY A 44 14.85 5.37 14.02
C GLY A 44 13.57 5.57 14.85
N ARG A 45 12.51 6.11 14.23
CA ARG A 45 11.18 6.16 14.86
C ARG A 45 10.68 4.75 15.17
N LYS A 46 10.10 4.54 16.36
CA LYS A 46 9.49 3.26 16.75
C LYS A 46 8.20 2.99 15.98
N SER A 47 8.01 1.75 15.52
CA SER A 47 6.76 1.25 14.91
C SER A 47 5.55 1.46 15.83
N LYS A 48 4.36 1.64 15.23
CA LYS A 48 3.10 1.80 15.96
C LYS A 48 2.55 0.45 16.38
N VAL A 49 1.98 0.36 17.57
CA VAL A 49 1.22 -0.83 18.01
C VAL A 49 -0.13 -0.82 17.30
N ILE A 50 -0.50 -1.94 16.65
CA ILE A 50 -1.69 -2.06 15.79
C ILE A 50 -2.72 -3.07 16.30
N ASN A 51 -2.43 -3.80 17.39
CA ASN A 51 -3.45 -4.59 18.11
C ASN A 51 -3.12 -4.73 19.60
N SER A 52 -4.09 -5.21 20.39
CA SER A 52 -3.95 -5.46 21.83
C SER A 52 -2.94 -6.55 22.19
N ARG A 53 -2.46 -7.32 21.20
CA ARG A 53 -1.43 -8.38 21.37
C ARG A 53 -0.01 -7.87 21.15
N GLY A 54 0.19 -6.56 20.98
CA GLY A 54 1.50 -5.95 20.81
C GLY A 54 2.10 -6.07 19.41
N LEU A 55 1.32 -6.47 18.41
CA LEU A 55 1.78 -6.42 17.01
C LEU A 55 2.10 -4.98 16.64
N THR A 56 3.22 -4.77 15.95
CA THR A 56 3.64 -3.44 15.50
C THR A 56 3.73 -3.35 13.98
N SER A 57 3.52 -2.15 13.45
CA SER A 57 3.69 -1.84 12.03
C SER A 57 4.28 -0.45 11.86
N ASN A 58 5.07 -0.28 10.80
CA ASN A 58 5.57 1.01 10.33
C ASN A 58 5.14 1.27 8.87
N ALA A 59 4.11 0.55 8.41
CA ALA A 59 3.54 0.71 7.09
C ALA A 59 3.19 2.18 6.81
N SER A 60 3.70 2.70 5.70
CA SER A 60 3.60 4.11 5.34
C SER A 60 3.39 4.32 3.85
N GLY A 61 2.82 5.46 3.52
CA GLY A 61 2.54 5.87 2.16
C GLY A 61 1.28 5.24 1.58
N ARG A 62 1.02 5.58 0.31
CA ARG A 62 -0.21 5.24 -0.41
C ARG A 62 -0.45 3.74 -0.52
N TYR A 63 0.64 2.99 -0.54
CA TYR A 63 0.65 1.54 -0.69
C TYR A 63 1.12 0.81 0.57
N GLN A 64 1.18 1.51 1.72
CA GLN A 64 1.50 0.94 3.04
C GLN A 64 2.81 0.12 3.05
N PHE A 65 3.86 0.68 2.45
CA PHE A 65 5.17 0.02 2.40
C PHE A 65 5.81 -0.08 3.78
N MET A 66 6.50 -1.20 4.02
CA MET A 66 7.20 -1.47 5.28
C MET A 66 8.63 -0.94 5.23
N LEU A 67 9.11 -0.40 6.36
CA LEU A 67 10.49 0.13 6.47
C LEU A 67 11.54 -0.92 6.10
N ARG A 68 11.32 -2.18 6.47
CA ARG A 68 12.29 -3.28 6.27
C ARG A 68 12.68 -3.46 4.79
N ASP A 69 11.74 -3.16 3.88
CA ASP A 69 11.90 -3.38 2.44
C ASP A 69 12.42 -2.10 1.75
N TYR A 70 12.36 -0.95 2.43
CA TYR A 70 12.67 0.36 1.85
C TYR A 70 14.11 0.46 1.34
N ALA A 71 15.10 0.02 2.11
CA ALA A 71 16.50 0.12 1.70
C ALA A 71 16.79 -0.68 0.42
N HIS A 72 16.17 -1.87 0.30
CA HIS A 72 16.31 -2.72 -0.88
C HIS A 72 15.73 -2.06 -2.13
N TYR A 73 14.46 -1.64 -2.10
CA TYR A 73 13.82 -1.05 -3.28
C TYR A 73 14.34 0.35 -3.61
N LYS A 74 14.74 1.14 -2.60
CA LYS A 74 15.43 2.42 -2.82
C LYS A 74 16.70 2.22 -3.63
N ALA A 75 17.52 1.22 -3.29
CA ALA A 75 18.74 0.91 -4.03
C ALA A 75 18.44 0.34 -5.43
N GLN A 76 17.57 -0.67 -5.51
CA GLN A 76 17.21 -1.36 -6.76
C GLN A 76 16.66 -0.39 -7.82
N LEU A 77 15.76 0.50 -7.40
CA LEU A 77 15.07 1.43 -8.30
C LEU A 77 15.71 2.81 -8.34
N LYS A 78 16.81 3.02 -7.61
CA LYS A 78 17.48 4.32 -7.45
C LYS A 78 16.50 5.43 -7.02
N LEU A 79 15.60 5.12 -6.09
CA LEU A 79 14.60 6.07 -5.64
C LEU A 79 15.30 7.25 -4.95
N PRO A 80 15.04 8.50 -5.40
CA PRO A 80 15.66 9.68 -4.80
C PRO A 80 15.11 9.96 -3.39
N ASP A 81 13.88 9.53 -3.11
CA ASP A 81 13.11 9.86 -1.92
C ASP A 81 12.03 8.80 -1.65
N PHE A 82 11.06 9.14 -0.80
CA PHE A 82 9.82 8.39 -0.54
C PHE A 82 8.58 9.18 -0.99
N GLY A 83 8.73 10.10 -1.97
CA GLY A 83 7.67 10.90 -2.56
C GLY A 83 6.69 10.09 -3.41
N PRO A 84 5.61 10.73 -3.92
CA PRO A 84 4.58 10.04 -4.70
C PRO A 84 5.12 9.22 -5.89
N ALA A 85 6.00 9.81 -6.70
CA ALA A 85 6.58 9.12 -7.86
C ALA A 85 7.44 7.91 -7.44
N SER A 86 8.21 8.03 -6.36
CA SER A 86 9.02 6.94 -5.81
C SER A 86 8.15 5.81 -5.26
N GLN A 87 7.05 6.14 -4.58
CA GLN A 87 6.09 5.17 -4.09
C GLN A 87 5.37 4.44 -5.24
N ASP A 88 4.99 5.15 -6.30
CA ASP A 88 4.37 4.55 -7.50
C ASP A 88 5.34 3.61 -8.21
N ALA A 89 6.59 4.05 -8.44
CA ALA A 89 7.62 3.23 -9.04
C ALA A 89 7.86 1.94 -8.25
N TRP A 90 7.87 2.03 -6.92
CA TRP A 90 7.97 0.86 -6.05
C TRP A 90 6.74 -0.05 -6.17
N ALA A 91 5.51 0.49 -6.13
CA ALA A 91 4.30 -0.32 -6.27
C ALA A 91 4.27 -1.07 -7.61
N ILE A 92 4.61 -0.38 -8.71
CA ILE A 92 4.69 -0.97 -10.04
C ILE A 92 5.75 -2.07 -10.10
N GLN A 93 6.90 -1.87 -9.44
CA GLN A 93 7.94 -2.89 -9.37
C GLN A 93 7.44 -4.16 -8.65
N LEU A 94 6.72 -4.02 -7.54
CA LEU A 94 6.13 -5.18 -6.85
C LEU A 94 5.12 -5.92 -7.73
N ILE A 95 4.26 -5.18 -8.44
CA ILE A 95 3.28 -5.76 -9.38
C ILE A 95 4.00 -6.51 -10.51
N ARG A 96 5.12 -5.95 -11.02
CA ARG A 96 5.97 -6.59 -12.02
C ARG A 96 6.58 -7.89 -11.51
N GLU A 97 7.10 -7.90 -10.29
CA GLU A 97 7.67 -9.08 -9.62
C GLU A 97 6.65 -10.19 -9.36
N ARG A 98 5.35 -9.87 -9.39
CA ARG A 98 4.25 -10.84 -9.34
C ARG A 98 3.66 -11.18 -10.71
N ARG A 99 4.27 -10.71 -11.80
CA ARG A 99 3.83 -10.93 -13.19
C ARG A 99 2.38 -10.48 -13.43
N ALA A 100 1.92 -9.46 -12.69
CA ALA A 100 0.55 -8.99 -12.75
C ALA A 100 0.34 -7.85 -13.78
N LEU A 101 1.40 -7.22 -14.29
CA LEU A 101 1.27 -6.17 -15.31
C LEU A 101 0.54 -6.65 -16.57
N PRO A 102 0.89 -7.82 -17.17
CA PRO A 102 0.16 -8.30 -18.35
C PRO A 102 -1.30 -8.64 -18.06
N LEU A 103 -1.62 -9.09 -16.83
CA LEU A 103 -3.00 -9.35 -16.41
C LEU A 103 -3.81 -8.05 -16.33
N ILE A 104 -3.21 -6.98 -15.79
CA ILE A 104 -3.83 -5.65 -15.74
C ILE A 104 -4.06 -5.10 -17.15
N GLU A 105 -3.04 -5.19 -18.02
CA GLU A 105 -3.12 -4.73 -19.42
C GLU A 105 -4.19 -5.49 -20.22
N ALA A 106 -4.35 -6.79 -19.95
CA ALA A 106 -5.39 -7.62 -20.55
C ALA A 106 -6.78 -7.46 -19.92
N GLY A 107 -6.95 -6.59 -18.91
CA GLY A 107 -8.23 -6.42 -18.22
C GLY A 107 -8.65 -7.58 -17.31
N LEU A 108 -7.74 -8.53 -17.04
CA LEU A 108 -7.92 -9.70 -16.17
C LEU A 108 -7.78 -9.31 -14.69
N PHE A 109 -8.76 -8.54 -14.21
CA PHE A 109 -8.69 -7.88 -12.91
C PHE A 109 -8.61 -8.85 -11.73
N ALA A 110 -9.44 -9.91 -11.72
CA ALA A 110 -9.50 -10.85 -10.61
C ALA A 110 -8.18 -11.61 -10.46
N GLU A 111 -7.60 -12.04 -11.59
CA GLU A 111 -6.32 -12.71 -11.70
C GLU A 111 -5.18 -11.78 -11.27
N ALA A 112 -5.21 -10.51 -11.69
CA ALA A 112 -4.24 -9.51 -11.27
C ALA A 112 -4.28 -9.29 -9.75
N VAL A 113 -5.47 -9.17 -9.14
CA VAL A 113 -5.61 -9.05 -7.68
C VAL A 113 -5.10 -10.29 -6.96
N ALA A 114 -5.44 -11.48 -7.45
CA ALA A 114 -4.96 -12.74 -6.88
C ALA A 114 -3.43 -12.82 -6.89
N ALA A 115 -2.80 -12.45 -8.01
CA ALA A 115 -1.35 -12.47 -8.19
C ALA A 115 -0.60 -11.56 -7.20
N VAL A 116 -1.21 -10.44 -6.79
CA VAL A 116 -0.58 -9.47 -5.87
C VAL A 116 -1.11 -9.52 -4.44
N SER A 117 -2.01 -10.46 -4.13
CA SER A 117 -2.69 -10.55 -2.84
C SER A 117 -1.73 -10.65 -1.65
N ASN A 118 -0.58 -11.32 -1.83
CA ASN A 118 0.43 -11.46 -0.78
C ASN A 118 1.25 -10.20 -0.48
N LEU A 119 1.07 -9.11 -1.24
CA LEU A 119 1.78 -7.85 -1.05
C LEU A 119 1.03 -6.90 -0.12
N TRP A 120 -0.30 -6.93 -0.15
CA TRP A 120 -1.17 -5.96 0.52
C TRP A 120 -2.22 -6.67 1.36
N ALA A 121 -2.18 -6.47 2.68
CA ALA A 121 -3.01 -7.23 3.60
C ALA A 121 -4.51 -7.00 3.42
N SER A 122 -4.90 -5.87 2.82
CA SER A 122 -6.30 -5.56 2.52
C SER A 122 -6.88 -6.34 1.33
N LEU A 123 -6.05 -7.00 0.52
CA LEU A 123 -6.50 -7.71 -0.67
C LEU A 123 -7.01 -9.12 -0.36
N PRO A 124 -8.05 -9.60 -1.08
CA PRO A 124 -8.53 -10.96 -0.93
C PRO A 124 -7.43 -11.96 -1.32
N GLY A 125 -7.20 -12.95 -0.45
CA GLY A 125 -6.14 -13.96 -0.61
C GLY A 125 -4.87 -13.68 0.21
N ALA A 126 -4.73 -12.48 0.79
CA ALA A 126 -3.60 -12.13 1.65
C ALA A 126 -3.56 -12.96 2.95
N ASN A 127 -4.74 -13.29 3.49
CA ASN A 127 -4.94 -14.20 4.64
C ASN A 127 -4.11 -13.87 5.90
N TYR A 128 -3.77 -12.59 6.12
CA TYR A 128 -3.10 -12.16 7.36
C TYR A 128 -4.04 -12.26 8.56
N ALA A 129 -3.61 -13.00 9.59
CA ALA A 129 -4.43 -13.26 10.77
C ALA A 129 -4.90 -11.97 11.46
N GLY A 130 -6.22 -11.75 11.50
CA GLY A 130 -6.85 -10.61 12.16
C GLY A 130 -6.89 -9.32 11.34
N GLN A 131 -6.53 -9.36 10.05
CA GLN A 131 -6.66 -8.22 9.14
C GLN A 131 -7.90 -8.38 8.25
N PRO A 132 -8.81 -7.40 8.19
CA PRO A 132 -9.97 -7.46 7.30
C PRO A 132 -9.54 -7.30 5.84
N MET A 133 -10.06 -8.15 4.97
CA MET A 133 -9.88 -8.02 3.51
C MET A 133 -11.07 -7.28 2.90
N ARG A 134 -10.82 -6.53 1.82
CA ARG A 134 -11.86 -5.88 1.04
C ARG A 134 -12.50 -6.89 0.08
N PRO A 135 -13.85 -6.88 -0.08
CA PRO A 135 -14.51 -7.70 -1.09
C PRO A 135 -14.02 -7.35 -2.49
N LEU A 136 -13.78 -8.36 -3.33
CA LEU A 136 -13.28 -8.18 -4.70
C LEU A 136 -14.17 -7.22 -5.51
N ALA A 137 -15.49 -7.28 -5.35
CA ALA A 137 -16.44 -6.38 -6.01
C ALA A 137 -16.20 -4.90 -5.66
N LYS A 138 -15.84 -4.57 -4.41
CA LYS A 138 -15.51 -3.19 -4.02
C LYS A 138 -14.19 -2.74 -4.65
N LEU A 139 -13.22 -3.64 -4.76
CA LEU A 139 -11.96 -3.35 -5.42
C LEU A 139 -12.17 -3.11 -6.92
N GLN A 140 -12.99 -3.92 -7.57
CA GLN A 140 -13.35 -3.77 -8.98
C GLN A 140 -14.06 -2.43 -9.23
N ALA A 141 -15.02 -2.06 -8.38
CA ALA A 141 -15.67 -0.74 -8.47
C ALA A 141 -14.66 0.42 -8.35
N ALA A 142 -13.71 0.33 -7.42
CA ALA A 142 -12.64 1.32 -7.27
C ALA A 142 -11.61 1.30 -8.41
N TYR A 143 -11.48 0.18 -9.14
CA TYR A 143 -10.64 0.07 -10.33
C TYR A 143 -11.30 0.73 -11.54
N LEU A 144 -12.58 0.42 -11.78
CA LEU A 144 -13.39 1.02 -12.84
C LEU A 144 -13.55 2.53 -12.66
N ALA A 145 -13.84 2.99 -11.43
CA ALA A 145 -13.95 4.42 -11.13
C ALA A 145 -12.64 5.19 -11.36
N ALA A 146 -11.49 4.51 -11.35
CA ALA A 146 -10.19 5.09 -11.66
C ALA A 146 -9.84 5.01 -13.16
N GLY A 147 -10.78 4.60 -14.02
CA GLY A 147 -10.58 4.46 -15.47
C GLY A 147 -10.02 3.12 -15.92
N GLY A 148 -9.92 2.13 -15.02
CA GLY A 148 -9.54 0.78 -15.37
C GLY A 148 -10.59 0.12 -16.28
N VAL A 149 -10.13 -0.73 -17.20
CA VAL A 149 -10.99 -1.49 -18.14
C VAL A 149 -10.87 -2.97 -17.82
N LEU A 150 -11.97 -3.70 -17.99
CA LEU A 150 -12.03 -5.16 -17.85
C LEU A 150 -12.09 -5.79 -19.25
N ALA A 151 -11.62 -7.04 -19.35
CA ALA A 151 -11.76 -7.85 -20.55
C ALA A 151 -13.23 -8.12 -20.91
#